data_AF-A0A2H6A1K7-F1
#
_entry.id   AF-A0A2H6A1K7-F1
#
_cell.length_a   1.000
_cell.length_b   1.000
_cell.length_c   1.000
_cell.angle_alpha   90.00
_cell.angle_beta   90.00
_cell.angle_gamma   90.00
#
_symmetry.space_group_name_H-M   'P 1'
#
loop_
_entity.id
_entity.type
_entity.pdbx_description
1 polymer ?
#
loop_
_entity_poly.entity_id
_entity_poly.type
_entity_poly.pdbx_seq_one_letter_code
_entity_poly.pdbx_strand_id
1 'polypeptide(L)'
;MSQDRLDLEELAAFVDGRLEGEARARVIRLLASSEEAYEVFAETLRFQAEERARGARVVRFPRWRRAVLVPLAAAAALALLLVQDRWLGTPQPEALSGARLVRQLDLSPAAVATLGAEWDRHPWSVTRGGAARLDESELAFRLGMRSADLAAALRMTDYTGAERLAAEIVELLEGVELSQPVTSRYVDLRAKLEQGESLQSLLEAAERSEQSLSRLLDSPQFDLGRWCAAASLAVRLRNQDLFRSPGSRAFLEGVDRLGLEASDLEALRRIAALTSGVIGEAEYRELQALLEAIIQRNAG
;
A
#
# COMPACT_ATOMS: atom_id res chain seq x y z
N MET A 1 21.03 -25.09 15.34
CA MET A 1 20.49 -25.32 13.98
C MET A 1 20.93 -24.15 13.14
N SER A 2 21.94 -24.31 12.28
CA SER A 2 22.32 -23.27 11.32
C SER A 2 21.15 -23.11 10.36
N GLN A 3 20.60 -21.89 10.25
CA GLN A 3 19.65 -21.59 9.19
C GLN A 3 20.40 -21.74 7.86
N ASP A 4 20.05 -22.76 7.09
CA ASP A 4 20.49 -22.90 5.70
C ASP A 4 19.91 -21.71 4.93
N ARG A 5 20.69 -20.64 4.91
CA ARG A 5 20.32 -19.40 4.24
C ARG A 5 20.50 -19.64 2.75
N LEU A 6 19.44 -19.39 1.98
CA LEU A 6 19.41 -19.60 0.55
C LEU A 6 20.54 -18.83 -0.14
N ASP A 7 21.49 -19.55 -0.72
CA ASP A 7 22.54 -18.96 -1.54
C ASP A 7 21.95 -18.63 -2.93
N LEU A 8 21.83 -17.33 -3.21
CA LEU A 8 21.30 -16.84 -4.48
C LEU A 8 22.14 -17.32 -5.68
N GLU A 9 23.42 -17.61 -5.47
CA GLU A 9 24.31 -18.10 -6.53
C GLU A 9 24.01 -19.57 -6.87
N GLU A 10 23.73 -20.42 -5.87
CA GLU A 10 23.25 -21.79 -6.07
C GLU A 10 21.85 -21.80 -6.73
N LEU A 11 20.94 -20.92 -6.31
CA LEU A 11 19.61 -20.81 -6.93
C LEU A 11 19.70 -20.43 -8.42
N ALA A 12 20.52 -19.43 -8.76
CA ALA A 12 20.75 -19.02 -10.14
C ALA A 12 21.37 -20.16 -10.98
N ALA A 13 22.35 -20.87 -10.41
CA ALA A 13 22.95 -22.04 -11.06
C ALA A 13 21.95 -23.19 -11.26
N PHE A 14 20.99 -23.37 -10.34
CA PHE A 14 19.88 -24.32 -10.48
C PHE A 14 18.93 -23.95 -11.62
N VAL A 15 18.50 -22.69 -11.69
CA VAL A 15 17.61 -22.16 -12.75
C VAL A 15 18.24 -22.33 -14.12
N ASP A 16 19.55 -22.09 -14.23
CA ASP A 16 20.29 -22.24 -15.48
C ASP A 16 20.63 -23.71 -15.83
N GLY A 17 20.24 -24.68 -14.99
CA GLY A 17 20.51 -26.10 -15.19
C GLY A 17 21.99 -26.48 -15.04
N ARG A 18 22.80 -25.68 -14.33
CA ARG A 18 24.24 -25.90 -14.14
C ARG A 18 24.59 -26.68 -12.87
N LEU A 19 23.63 -26.86 -11.96
CA LEU A 19 23.85 -27.65 -10.76
C LEU A 19 23.66 -29.15 -11.01
N GLU A 20 24.60 -29.93 -10.49
CA GLU A 20 24.60 -31.39 -10.59
C GLU A 20 24.75 -32.04 -9.20
N GLY A 21 24.43 -33.34 -9.12
CA GLY A 21 24.68 -34.17 -7.95
C GLY A 21 24.06 -33.64 -6.65
N GLU A 22 24.89 -33.57 -5.61
CA GLU A 22 24.46 -33.24 -4.25
C GLU A 22 23.95 -31.79 -4.12
N ALA A 23 24.60 -30.84 -4.81
CA ALA A 23 24.19 -29.44 -4.78
C ALA A 23 22.77 -29.24 -5.34
N ARG A 24 22.46 -29.89 -6.46
CA ARG A 24 21.10 -29.91 -7.02
C ARG A 24 20.10 -30.51 -6.03
N ALA A 25 20.46 -31.61 -5.37
CA ALA A 25 19.59 -32.26 -4.39
C ALA A 25 19.38 -31.40 -3.12
N ARG A 26 20.35 -30.58 -2.72
CA ARG A 26 20.20 -29.60 -1.63
C ARG A 26 19.20 -28.51 -2.00
N VAL A 27 19.35 -27.88 -3.17
CA VAL A 27 18.42 -26.83 -3.63
C VAL A 27 17.00 -27.37 -3.74
N ILE A 28 16.81 -28.58 -4.30
CA ILE A 28 15.47 -29.21 -4.37
C ILE A 28 14.87 -29.41 -2.98
N ARG A 29 15.68 -29.87 -2.01
CA ARG A 29 15.22 -30.04 -0.62
C ARG A 29 14.83 -28.70 0.01
N LEU A 30 15.64 -27.67 -0.22
CA LEU A 30 15.40 -26.32 0.28
C LEU A 30 14.09 -25.77 -0.26
N LEU A 31 13.90 -25.82 -1.59
CA LEU A 31 12.65 -25.43 -2.27
C LEU A 31 11.43 -26.21 -1.79
N ALA A 32 11.59 -27.48 -1.42
CA ALA A 32 10.50 -28.29 -0.88
C ALA A 32 10.18 -27.98 0.61
N SER A 33 11.14 -27.42 1.35
CA SER A 33 11.03 -27.16 2.78
C SER A 33 10.75 -25.70 3.15
N SER A 34 10.90 -24.77 2.20
CA SER A 34 10.78 -23.32 2.41
C SER A 34 9.91 -22.71 1.32
N GLU A 35 8.74 -22.21 1.73
CA GLU A 35 7.82 -21.49 0.85
C GLU A 35 8.44 -20.20 0.28
N GLU A 36 9.15 -19.44 1.13
CA GLU A 36 9.89 -18.23 0.70
C GLU A 36 10.94 -18.54 -0.39
N ALA A 37 11.67 -19.66 -0.26
CA ALA A 37 12.62 -20.10 -1.29
C ALA A 37 11.91 -20.45 -2.61
N TYR A 38 10.74 -21.08 -2.52
CA TYR A 38 9.93 -21.45 -3.68
C TYR A 38 9.36 -20.21 -4.39
N GLU A 39 8.89 -19.20 -3.66
CA GLU A 39 8.41 -17.94 -4.23
C GLU A 39 9.50 -17.23 -5.05
N VAL A 40 10.69 -17.07 -4.48
CA VAL A 40 11.83 -16.45 -5.18
C VAL A 40 12.19 -17.23 -6.46
N PHE A 41 12.18 -18.56 -6.41
CA PHE A 41 12.41 -19.40 -7.57
C PHE A 41 11.34 -19.25 -8.65
N ALA A 42 10.06 -19.24 -8.25
CA ALA A 42 8.93 -19.09 -9.17
C ALA A 42 8.93 -17.71 -9.86
N GLU A 43 9.22 -16.65 -9.11
CA GLU A 43 9.36 -15.29 -9.64
C GLU A 43 10.51 -15.21 -10.65
N THR A 44 11.66 -15.82 -10.33
CA THR A 44 12.83 -15.88 -11.23
C THR A 44 12.50 -16.59 -12.56
N LEU A 45 11.73 -17.69 -12.50
CA LEU A 45 11.28 -18.39 -13.71
C LEU A 45 10.31 -17.55 -14.54
N ARG A 46 9.39 -16.83 -13.90
CA ARG A 46 8.43 -15.94 -14.58
C ARG A 46 9.16 -14.82 -15.31
N PHE A 47 10.11 -14.18 -14.65
CA PHE A 47 10.95 -13.13 -15.25
C PHE A 47 11.73 -13.66 -16.46
N GLN A 48 12.33 -14.85 -16.38
CA GLN A 48 13.00 -15.47 -17.53
C GLN A 48 12.03 -15.76 -18.70
N ALA A 49 10.79 -16.16 -18.42
CA ALA A 49 9.79 -16.41 -19.46
C ALA A 49 9.39 -15.11 -20.18
N GLU A 50 9.20 -14.03 -19.43
CA GLU A 50 8.89 -12.70 -19.96
C GLU A 50 10.05 -12.15 -20.82
N GLU A 51 11.30 -12.28 -20.37
CA GLU A 51 12.50 -11.89 -21.14
C GLU A 51 12.64 -12.69 -22.44
N ARG A 52 12.39 -14.02 -22.41
CA ARG A 52 12.39 -14.85 -23.62
C ARG A 52 11.29 -14.42 -24.60
N ALA A 53 10.11 -14.06 -24.10
CA ALA A 53 9.00 -13.57 -24.92
C ALA A 53 9.31 -12.22 -25.59
N ARG A 54 10.10 -11.35 -24.94
CA ARG A 54 10.55 -10.07 -25.51
C ARG A 54 11.60 -10.20 -26.63
N GLY A 55 12.08 -11.42 -26.91
CA GLY A 55 13.00 -11.66 -28.03
C GLY A 55 14.35 -10.97 -27.86
N ALA A 56 14.82 -10.80 -26.63
CA ALA A 56 16.11 -10.17 -26.34
C ALA A 56 17.24 -10.90 -27.10
N ARG A 57 17.85 -10.20 -28.05
CA ARG A 57 18.91 -10.76 -28.91
C ARG A 57 20.20 -10.84 -28.11
N VAL A 58 20.52 -12.03 -27.61
CA VAL A 58 21.78 -12.30 -26.91
C VAL A 58 22.96 -12.12 -27.88
N VAL A 59 23.67 -10.99 -27.75
CA VAL A 59 24.88 -10.71 -28.53
C VAL A 59 26.01 -11.58 -27.98
N ARG A 60 26.48 -12.56 -28.77
CA ARG A 60 27.62 -13.41 -28.38
C ARG A 60 28.91 -12.60 -28.41
N PHE A 61 29.43 -12.25 -27.24
CA PHE A 61 30.73 -11.59 -27.13
C PHE A 61 31.90 -12.58 -27.34
N PRO A 62 32.90 -12.24 -28.17
CA PRO A 62 34.11 -13.04 -28.40
C PRO A 62 34.88 -13.33 -27.11
N ARG A 63 35.20 -14.62 -26.86
CA ARG A 63 35.78 -15.12 -25.59
C ARG A 63 37.08 -14.44 -25.15
N TRP A 64 37.90 -13.96 -26.08
CA TRP A 64 39.19 -13.33 -25.77
C TRP A 64 39.10 -11.92 -25.15
N ARG A 65 37.94 -11.24 -25.22
CA ARG A 65 37.74 -9.92 -24.58
C ARG A 65 37.11 -9.99 -23.18
N ARG A 66 36.77 -11.18 -22.68
CA ARG A 66 36.10 -11.37 -21.38
C ARG A 66 36.95 -10.93 -20.19
N ALA A 67 38.27 -11.13 -20.23
CA ALA A 67 39.13 -10.82 -19.07
C ALA A 67 39.23 -9.30 -18.77
N VAL A 68 39.00 -8.43 -19.76
CA VAL A 68 39.14 -6.97 -19.61
C VAL A 68 37.79 -6.26 -19.63
N LEU A 69 36.80 -6.75 -20.41
CA LEU A 69 35.50 -6.08 -20.53
C LEU A 69 34.49 -6.46 -19.45
N VAL A 70 34.61 -7.63 -18.81
CA VAL A 70 33.70 -8.06 -17.74
C VAL A 70 33.72 -7.11 -16.54
N PRO A 71 34.89 -6.72 -15.96
CA PRO A 71 34.90 -5.78 -14.85
C PRO A 71 34.42 -4.37 -15.27
N LEU A 72 34.69 -3.94 -16.50
CA LEU A 72 34.26 -2.63 -17.00
C LEU A 72 32.73 -2.57 -17.23
N ALA A 73 32.15 -3.64 -17.77
CA ALA A 73 30.70 -3.75 -17.97
C ALA A 73 29.95 -3.90 -16.64
N ALA A 74 30.51 -4.64 -15.66
CA ALA A 74 29.96 -4.71 -14.32
C ALA A 74 29.99 -3.35 -13.61
N ALA A 75 31.09 -2.60 -13.73
CA ALA A 75 31.20 -1.25 -13.20
C ALA A 75 30.22 -0.27 -13.88
N ALA A 76 30.03 -0.39 -15.20
CA ALA A 76 29.07 0.43 -15.94
C ALA A 76 27.61 0.08 -15.59
N ALA A 77 27.29 -1.20 -15.38
CA ALA A 77 25.96 -1.63 -14.92
C ALA A 77 25.67 -1.16 -13.49
N LEU A 78 26.66 -1.22 -12.59
CA LEU A 78 26.58 -0.65 -11.24
C LEU A 78 26.43 0.87 -11.28
N ALA A 79 27.17 1.57 -12.15
CA ALA A 79 27.02 3.00 -12.33
C ALA A 79 25.64 3.37 -12.90
N LEU A 80 25.10 2.58 -13.84
CA LEU A 80 23.75 2.78 -14.35
C LEU A 80 22.68 2.52 -13.28
N LEU A 81 22.81 1.48 -12.45
CA LEU A 81 21.92 1.23 -11.32
C LEU A 81 21.96 2.38 -10.30
N LEU A 82 23.16 2.87 -9.96
CA LEU A 82 23.36 3.98 -9.02
C LEU A 82 22.88 5.32 -9.58
N VAL A 83 23.06 5.56 -10.88
CA VAL A 83 22.58 6.78 -11.54
C VAL A 83 21.07 6.73 -11.74
N GLN A 84 20.51 5.56 -12.06
CA GLN A 84 19.06 5.38 -12.21
C GLN A 84 18.34 5.61 -10.89
N ASP A 85 18.86 5.08 -9.78
CA ASP A 85 18.32 5.30 -8.43
C ASP A 85 18.43 6.78 -8.00
N ARG A 86 19.49 7.47 -8.42
CA ARG A 86 19.76 8.88 -8.05
C ARG A 86 19.11 9.92 -8.97
N TRP A 87 18.82 9.58 -10.23
CA TRP A 87 18.21 10.49 -11.21
C TRP A 87 16.70 10.23 -11.41
N LEU A 88 16.23 9.00 -11.21
CA LEU A 88 14.77 8.71 -11.12
C LEU A 88 14.27 8.77 -9.68
N GLY A 89 15.17 8.90 -8.70
CA GLY A 89 14.85 9.34 -7.34
C GLY A 89 14.46 10.82 -7.32
N THR A 90 13.47 11.23 -8.14
CA THR A 90 12.55 12.26 -7.64
C THR A 90 12.14 11.76 -6.26
N PRO A 91 12.40 12.52 -5.18
CA PRO A 91 11.99 12.10 -3.84
C PRO A 91 10.52 11.73 -3.99
N GLN A 92 10.22 10.44 -3.94
CA GLN A 92 8.84 10.01 -4.04
C GLN A 92 8.18 10.74 -2.88
N PRO A 93 7.20 11.62 -3.15
CA PRO A 93 6.53 12.35 -2.10
C PRO A 93 6.14 11.28 -1.09
N GLU A 94 6.64 11.40 0.16
CA GLU A 94 6.54 10.34 1.15
C GLU A 94 5.13 9.76 1.07
N ALA A 95 5.03 8.50 0.65
CA ALA A 95 3.75 7.89 0.36
C ALA A 95 2.84 8.14 1.56
N LEU A 96 1.69 8.78 1.32
CA LEU A 96 0.72 9.03 2.37
C LEU A 96 0.43 7.69 3.02
N SER A 97 0.50 7.59 4.34
CA SER A 97 0.08 6.39 5.06
C SER A 97 -1.07 6.79 5.95
N GLY A 98 -2.15 6.01 5.92
CA GLY A 98 -3.28 6.11 6.82
C GLY A 98 -2.81 6.10 8.27
N ALA A 99 -1.90 5.19 8.64
CA ALA A 99 -1.31 5.17 9.98
C ALA A 99 -0.63 6.50 10.37
N ARG A 100 0.06 7.15 9.42
CA ARG A 100 0.71 8.46 9.64
C ARG A 100 -0.31 9.62 9.71
N LEU A 101 -1.32 9.62 8.86
CA LEU A 101 -2.38 10.63 8.84
C LEU A 101 -3.21 10.56 10.14
N VAL A 102 -3.67 9.37 10.49
CA VAL A 102 -4.42 9.11 11.73
C VAL A 102 -3.58 9.39 12.96
N ARG A 103 -2.24 9.32 12.87
CA ARG A 103 -1.36 9.71 13.98
C ARG A 103 -1.46 11.17 14.38
N GLN A 104 -1.90 12.04 13.48
CA GLN A 104 -2.11 13.46 13.76
C GLN A 104 -3.47 13.73 14.44
N LEU A 105 -4.36 12.74 14.50
CA LEU A 105 -5.66 12.87 15.13
C LEU A 105 -5.55 12.66 16.64
N ASP A 106 -6.21 13.53 17.40
CA ASP A 106 -6.48 13.31 18.82
C ASP A 106 -7.62 12.30 18.96
N LEU A 107 -7.26 11.03 19.09
CA LEU A 107 -8.18 9.92 19.31
C LEU A 107 -8.30 9.57 20.80
N SER A 108 -8.28 10.58 21.67
CA SER A 108 -8.56 10.38 23.10
C SER A 108 -9.95 9.77 23.33
N PRO A 109 -10.17 9.01 24.43
CA PRO A 109 -11.47 8.38 24.68
C PRO A 109 -12.67 9.34 24.66
N ALA A 110 -12.46 10.60 25.08
CA ALA A 110 -13.50 11.64 25.02
C ALA A 110 -13.81 12.04 23.57
N ALA A 111 -12.78 12.19 22.72
CA ALA A 111 -12.94 12.46 21.31
C ALA A 111 -13.67 11.31 20.59
N VAL A 112 -13.31 10.06 20.89
CA VAL A 112 -13.97 8.87 20.32
C VAL A 112 -15.46 8.82 20.66
N ALA A 113 -15.83 9.19 21.89
CA ALA A 113 -17.25 9.25 22.29
C ALA A 113 -18.07 10.22 21.42
N THR A 114 -17.46 11.28 20.88
CA THR A 114 -18.14 12.23 19.98
C THR A 114 -18.38 11.67 18.58
N LEU A 115 -17.58 10.71 18.14
CA LEU A 115 -17.73 10.08 16.82
C LEU A 115 -18.98 9.18 16.75
N GLY A 116 -19.38 8.56 17.87
CA GLY A 116 -20.50 7.63 17.92
C GLY A 116 -20.15 6.25 17.35
N ALA A 117 -21.08 5.29 17.50
CA ALA A 117 -20.85 3.88 17.17
C ALA A 117 -20.74 3.58 15.66
N GLU A 118 -21.14 4.51 14.80
CA GLU A 118 -21.17 4.34 13.33
C GLU A 118 -20.14 5.25 12.65
N TRP A 119 -19.03 5.52 13.32
CA TRP A 119 -18.05 6.48 12.84
C TRP A 119 -17.38 6.06 11.54
N ASP A 120 -17.27 4.77 11.29
CA ASP A 120 -16.64 4.17 10.11
C ASP A 120 -17.66 3.71 9.05
N ARG A 121 -18.95 4.04 9.23
CA ARG A 121 -19.97 3.74 8.23
C ARG A 121 -19.98 4.79 7.13
N HIS A 122 -19.58 4.37 5.94
CA HIS A 122 -19.67 5.18 4.73
C HIS A 122 -20.96 4.88 3.96
N PRO A 123 -21.46 5.79 3.11
CA PRO A 123 -22.71 5.60 2.37
C PRO A 123 -22.80 4.27 1.59
N TRP A 124 -21.68 3.80 1.02
CA TRP A 124 -21.64 2.53 0.28
C TRP A 124 -21.70 1.27 1.15
N SER A 125 -21.48 1.38 2.46
CA SER A 125 -21.50 0.22 3.37
C SER A 125 -22.91 -0.31 3.65
N VAL A 126 -23.96 0.45 3.29
CA VAL A 126 -25.36 0.14 3.62
C VAL A 126 -26.12 -0.48 2.43
N THR A 127 -25.54 -0.48 1.23
CA THR A 127 -26.22 -0.91 0.00
C THR A 127 -26.39 -2.43 -0.04
N ARG A 128 -27.50 -2.95 0.50
CA ARG A 128 -27.92 -4.35 0.30
C ARG A 128 -28.48 -4.54 -1.09
N GLY A 129 -27.69 -5.07 -2.01
CA GLY A 129 -28.21 -5.55 -3.29
C GLY A 129 -27.14 -5.69 -4.34
N GLY A 130 -26.63 -6.91 -4.53
CA GLY A 130 -25.75 -7.32 -5.62
C GLY A 130 -24.39 -6.62 -5.62
N ALA A 131 -23.31 -7.41 -5.58
CA ALA A 131 -21.98 -6.90 -5.88
C ALA A 131 -21.95 -6.46 -7.35
N ALA A 132 -22.41 -5.24 -7.64
CA ALA A 132 -22.04 -4.56 -8.86
C ALA A 132 -20.52 -4.58 -8.90
N ARG A 133 -19.96 -5.03 -10.02
CA ARG A 133 -18.52 -5.10 -10.19
C ARG A 133 -18.00 -3.67 -10.12
N LEU A 134 -17.30 -3.36 -9.04
CA LEU A 134 -16.66 -2.06 -8.85
C LEU A 134 -15.62 -1.87 -9.95
N ASP A 135 -15.50 -0.63 -10.42
CA ASP A 135 -14.34 -0.30 -11.23
C ASP A 135 -13.06 -0.28 -10.38
N GLU A 136 -11.91 -0.32 -11.03
CA GLU A 136 -10.60 -0.39 -10.35
C GLU A 136 -10.31 0.86 -9.50
N SER A 137 -10.80 2.03 -9.93
CA SER A 137 -10.60 3.31 -9.23
C SER A 137 -11.46 3.39 -7.97
N GLU A 138 -12.74 3.02 -8.07
CA GLU A 138 -13.69 2.91 -6.95
C GLU A 138 -13.19 1.93 -5.91
N LEU A 139 -12.69 0.77 -6.36
CA LEU A 139 -12.14 -0.25 -5.49
C LEU A 139 -10.91 0.28 -4.74
N ALA A 140 -9.96 0.88 -5.46
CA ALA A 140 -8.77 1.47 -4.86
C ALA A 140 -9.13 2.57 -3.84
N PHE A 141 -10.08 3.44 -4.16
CA PHE A 141 -10.57 4.48 -3.24
C PHE A 141 -11.17 3.87 -1.97
N ARG A 142 -12.06 2.89 -2.09
CA ARG A 142 -12.69 2.21 -0.94
C ARG A 142 -11.66 1.49 -0.08
N LEU A 143 -10.70 0.80 -0.69
CA LEU A 143 -9.59 0.15 0.02
C LEU A 143 -8.73 1.18 0.78
N GLY A 144 -8.49 2.35 0.18
CA GLY A 144 -7.78 3.46 0.82
C GLY A 144 -8.51 3.96 2.07
N MET A 145 -9.81 4.25 1.93
CA MET A 145 -10.65 4.64 3.06
C MET A 145 -10.59 3.61 4.19
N ARG A 146 -10.80 2.33 3.87
CA ARG A 146 -10.81 1.23 4.85
C ARG A 146 -9.48 1.01 5.53
N SER A 147 -8.37 1.20 4.83
CA SER A 147 -7.05 1.12 5.44
C SER A 147 -6.83 2.22 6.49
N ALA A 148 -7.31 3.44 6.23
CA ALA A 148 -7.23 4.54 7.20
C ALA A 148 -8.19 4.34 8.39
N ASP A 149 -9.42 3.87 8.13
CA ASP A 149 -10.37 3.51 9.19
C ASP A 149 -9.78 2.42 10.10
N LEU A 150 -9.14 1.38 9.53
CA LEU A 150 -8.50 0.32 10.31
C LEU A 150 -7.42 0.88 11.25
N ALA A 151 -6.58 1.78 10.76
CA ALA A 151 -5.57 2.44 11.58
C ALA A 151 -6.18 3.29 12.70
N ALA A 152 -7.32 3.93 12.45
CA ALA A 152 -8.07 4.67 13.46
C ALA A 152 -8.67 3.73 14.52
N ALA A 153 -9.33 2.65 14.10
CA ALA A 153 -9.93 1.66 14.99
C ALA A 153 -8.90 1.07 15.96
N LEU A 154 -7.72 0.67 15.46
CA LEU A 154 -6.61 0.19 16.30
C LEU A 154 -6.18 1.22 17.34
N ARG A 155 -6.03 2.49 16.95
CA ARG A 155 -5.62 3.57 17.87
C ARG A 155 -6.68 3.89 18.92
N MET A 156 -7.95 3.73 18.58
CA MET A 156 -9.08 3.86 19.50
C MET A 156 -9.26 2.61 20.38
N THR A 157 -8.42 1.59 20.22
CA THR A 157 -8.54 0.27 20.87
C THR A 157 -9.89 -0.41 20.59
N ASP A 158 -10.51 -0.08 19.46
CA ASP A 158 -11.74 -0.70 18.96
C ASP A 158 -11.36 -1.97 18.15
N TYR A 159 -10.99 -3.02 18.86
CA TYR A 159 -10.54 -4.27 18.22
C TYR A 159 -11.65 -4.97 17.44
N THR A 160 -12.90 -4.84 17.86
CA THR A 160 -14.06 -5.35 17.12
C THR A 160 -14.23 -4.61 15.80
N GLY A 161 -14.15 -3.28 15.81
CA GLY A 161 -14.16 -2.47 14.60
C GLY A 161 -12.98 -2.77 13.68
N ALA A 162 -11.77 -2.92 14.26
CA ALA A 162 -10.57 -3.27 13.50
C ALA A 162 -10.67 -4.66 12.83
N GLU A 163 -11.20 -5.66 13.53
CA GLU A 163 -11.40 -7.02 12.99
C GLU A 163 -12.39 -7.02 11.82
N ARG A 164 -13.52 -6.33 11.98
CA ARG A 164 -14.49 -6.13 10.89
C ARG A 164 -13.88 -5.40 9.69
N LEU A 165 -13.19 -4.29 9.91
CA LEU A 165 -12.57 -3.51 8.83
C LEU A 165 -11.51 -4.31 8.08
N ALA A 166 -10.71 -5.12 8.79
CA ALA A 166 -9.75 -6.02 8.16
C ALA A 166 -10.45 -7.11 7.32
N ALA A 167 -11.59 -7.64 7.79
CA ALA A 167 -12.39 -8.59 7.02
C ALA A 167 -13.00 -7.94 5.76
N GLU A 168 -13.52 -6.72 5.85
CA GLU A 168 -14.04 -5.96 4.70
C GLU A 168 -12.94 -5.69 3.66
N ILE A 169 -11.70 -5.42 4.08
CA ILE A 169 -10.55 -5.27 3.15
C ILE A 169 -10.28 -6.59 2.42
N VAL A 170 -10.31 -7.72 3.14
CA VAL A 170 -10.15 -9.05 2.52
C VAL A 170 -11.25 -9.31 1.49
N GLU A 171 -12.50 -9.00 1.82
CA GLU A 171 -13.64 -9.13 0.91
C GLU A 171 -13.49 -8.25 -0.34
N LEU A 172 -13.08 -6.99 -0.18
CA LEU A 172 -12.82 -6.09 -1.32
C LEU A 172 -11.67 -6.57 -2.22
N LEU A 173 -10.69 -7.29 -1.67
CA LEU A 173 -9.60 -7.89 -2.44
C LEU A 173 -10.01 -9.16 -3.19
N GLU A 174 -11.20 -9.70 -2.94
CA GLU A 174 -11.75 -10.83 -3.69
C GLU A 174 -11.97 -10.42 -5.16
N GLY A 175 -11.22 -11.06 -6.06
CA GLY A 175 -11.28 -10.78 -7.49
C GLY A 175 -10.25 -9.77 -8.00
N VAL A 176 -9.43 -9.17 -7.12
CA VAL A 176 -8.22 -8.44 -7.52
C VAL A 176 -7.14 -9.45 -7.90
N GLU A 177 -6.58 -9.31 -9.11
CA GLU A 177 -5.52 -10.18 -9.57
C GLU A 177 -4.27 -10.03 -8.69
N LEU A 178 -3.60 -11.14 -8.38
CA LEU A 178 -2.39 -11.17 -7.55
C LEU A 178 -2.56 -10.63 -6.12
N SER A 179 -3.79 -10.52 -5.59
CA SER A 179 -4.04 -10.00 -4.24
C SER A 179 -3.64 -10.94 -3.10
N GLN A 180 -3.40 -12.23 -3.37
CA GLN A 180 -3.19 -13.28 -2.36
C GLN A 180 -2.14 -12.93 -1.29
N PRO A 181 -0.94 -12.40 -1.62
CA PRO A 181 0.04 -12.02 -0.62
C PRO A 181 -0.43 -10.89 0.30
N VAL A 182 -1.24 -9.95 -0.22
CA VAL A 182 -1.81 -8.86 0.56
C VAL A 182 -2.95 -9.38 1.44
N THR A 183 -3.82 -10.21 0.88
CA THR A 183 -4.90 -10.89 1.61
C THR A 183 -4.37 -11.68 2.80
N SER A 184 -3.31 -12.47 2.61
CA SER A 184 -2.68 -13.22 3.71
C SER A 184 -2.25 -12.32 4.86
N ARG A 185 -1.70 -11.13 4.59
CA ARG A 185 -1.28 -10.20 5.65
C ARG A 185 -2.44 -9.65 6.46
N TYR A 186 -3.60 -9.43 5.83
CA TYR A 186 -4.81 -9.02 6.56
C TYR A 186 -5.42 -10.19 7.35
N VAL A 187 -5.36 -11.42 6.84
CA VAL A 187 -5.73 -12.63 7.59
C VAL A 187 -4.83 -12.79 8.83
N ASP A 188 -3.53 -12.63 8.67
CA ASP A 188 -2.57 -12.68 9.79
C ASP A 188 -2.82 -11.58 10.81
N LEU A 189 -3.15 -10.36 10.36
CA LEU A 189 -3.54 -9.25 11.24
C LEU A 189 -4.80 -9.59 12.05
N ARG A 190 -5.80 -10.24 11.43
CA ARG A 190 -7.01 -10.69 12.13
C ARG A 190 -6.68 -11.77 13.17
N ALA A 191 -5.84 -12.74 12.82
CA ALA A 191 -5.37 -13.75 13.79
C ALA A 191 -4.65 -13.10 14.99
N LYS A 192 -3.84 -12.06 14.75
CA LYS A 192 -3.19 -11.28 15.83
C LYS A 192 -4.19 -10.53 16.71
N LEU A 193 -5.25 -9.96 16.12
CA LEU A 193 -6.34 -9.31 16.87
C LEU A 193 -7.05 -10.31 17.79
N GLU A 194 -7.39 -11.50 17.28
CA GLU A 194 -8.03 -12.57 18.06
C GLU A 194 -7.14 -13.07 19.20
N GLN A 195 -5.83 -13.11 18.99
CA GLN A 195 -4.85 -13.51 20.00
C GLN A 195 -4.60 -12.43 21.07
N GLY A 196 -5.16 -11.23 20.92
CA GLY A 196 -4.96 -10.13 21.87
C GLY A 196 -3.52 -9.61 21.90
N GLU A 197 -2.86 -9.58 20.74
CA GLU A 197 -1.52 -9.03 20.59
C GLU A 197 -1.43 -7.56 21.04
N SER A 198 -0.21 -7.12 21.38
CA SER A 198 -0.02 -5.74 21.84
C SER A 198 -0.40 -4.71 20.76
N LEU A 199 -0.91 -3.53 21.17
CA LEU A 199 -1.28 -2.45 20.26
C LEU A 199 -0.14 -2.08 19.29
N GLN A 200 1.11 -2.05 19.77
CA GLN A 200 2.26 -1.77 18.91
C GLN A 200 2.46 -2.84 17.83
N SER A 201 2.40 -4.13 18.19
CA SER A 201 2.47 -5.27 17.25
C SER A 201 1.37 -5.19 16.19
N LEU A 202 0.15 -4.82 16.61
CA LEU A 202 -0.99 -4.65 15.71
C LEU A 202 -0.83 -3.46 14.75
N LEU A 203 -0.37 -2.31 15.23
CA LEU A 203 -0.11 -1.13 14.40
C LEU A 203 0.99 -1.40 13.36
N GLU A 204 2.09 -2.05 13.76
CA GLU A 204 3.17 -2.43 12.85
C GLU A 204 2.74 -3.48 11.81
N ALA A 205 1.83 -4.40 12.18
CA ALA A 205 1.24 -5.35 11.25
C ALA A 205 0.32 -4.63 10.25
N ALA A 206 -0.56 -3.74 10.72
CA ALA A 206 -1.44 -2.96 9.86
C ALA A 206 -0.68 -2.06 8.87
N GLU A 207 0.38 -1.38 9.32
CA GLU A 207 1.21 -0.54 8.44
C GLU A 207 1.91 -1.36 7.36
N ARG A 208 2.43 -2.56 7.68
CA ARG A 208 3.02 -3.46 6.67
C ARG A 208 2.01 -3.99 5.67
N SER A 209 0.79 -4.32 6.13
CA SER A 209 -0.31 -4.73 5.26
C SER A 209 -0.71 -3.58 4.33
N GLU A 210 -0.87 -2.37 4.86
CA GLU A 210 -1.17 -1.16 4.09
C GLU A 210 -0.09 -0.86 3.04
N GLN A 211 1.20 -0.94 3.39
CA GLN A 211 2.29 -0.73 2.42
C GLN A 211 2.30 -1.76 1.29
N SER A 212 1.85 -3.00 1.58
CA SER A 212 1.74 -4.05 0.57
C SER A 212 0.52 -3.80 -0.33
N LEU A 213 -0.59 -3.35 0.26
CA LEU A 213 -1.79 -2.94 -0.46
C LEU A 213 -1.54 -1.73 -1.39
N SER A 214 -0.83 -0.71 -0.88
CA SER A 214 -0.44 0.47 -1.66
C SER A 214 0.39 0.10 -2.88
N ARG A 215 1.31 -0.88 -2.75
CA ARG A 215 2.14 -1.38 -3.86
C ARG A 215 1.37 -2.24 -4.84
N LEU A 216 0.41 -3.03 -4.36
CA LEU A 216 -0.45 -3.84 -5.22
C LEU A 216 -1.33 -2.95 -6.12
N LEU A 217 -1.91 -1.89 -5.55
CA LEU A 217 -2.84 -1.03 -6.25
C LEU A 217 -2.14 0.04 -7.10
N ASP A 218 -1.00 0.59 -6.62
CA ASP A 218 -0.24 1.68 -7.27
C ASP A 218 -1.14 2.78 -7.87
N SER A 219 -2.17 3.17 -7.11
CA SER A 219 -3.26 4.00 -7.61
C SER A 219 -3.40 5.29 -6.80
N PRO A 220 -3.48 6.47 -7.44
CA PRO A 220 -3.73 7.73 -6.75
C PRO A 220 -5.09 7.75 -6.03
N GLN A 221 -6.03 6.91 -6.46
CA GLN A 221 -7.33 6.80 -5.82
C GLN A 221 -7.24 6.16 -4.43
N PHE A 222 -6.29 5.25 -4.22
CA PHE A 222 -6.00 4.68 -2.90
C PHE A 222 -5.50 5.77 -1.93
N ASP A 223 -4.62 6.66 -2.40
CA ASP A 223 -4.13 7.80 -1.62
C ASP A 223 -5.24 8.79 -1.28
N LEU A 224 -6.08 9.12 -2.26
CA LEU A 224 -7.24 9.98 -2.07
C LEU A 224 -8.20 9.39 -1.03
N GLY A 225 -8.52 8.10 -1.13
CA GLY A 225 -9.37 7.41 -0.16
C GLY A 225 -8.82 7.47 1.27
N ARG A 226 -7.53 7.20 1.46
CA ARG A 226 -6.85 7.30 2.77
C ARG A 226 -6.94 8.71 3.34
N TRP A 227 -6.66 9.70 2.51
CA TRP A 227 -6.70 11.11 2.92
C TRP A 227 -8.14 11.54 3.26
N CYS A 228 -9.13 11.18 2.46
CA CYS A 228 -10.55 11.49 2.69
C CYS A 228 -11.08 10.88 3.99
N ALA A 229 -10.73 9.64 4.31
CA ALA A 229 -11.11 9.02 5.58
C ALA A 229 -10.50 9.75 6.79
N ALA A 230 -9.20 10.03 6.76
CA ALA A 230 -8.53 10.79 7.81
C ALA A 230 -9.09 12.23 7.95
N ALA A 231 -9.33 12.91 6.83
CA ALA A 231 -9.91 14.26 6.79
C ALA A 231 -11.33 14.29 7.33
N SER A 232 -12.15 13.28 7.02
CA SER A 232 -13.52 13.16 7.55
C SER A 232 -13.52 12.98 9.06
N LEU A 233 -12.62 12.16 9.59
CA LEU A 233 -12.41 12.04 11.03
C LEU A 233 -11.96 13.38 11.64
N ALA A 234 -10.99 14.07 11.04
CA ALA A 234 -10.53 15.36 11.52
C ALA A 234 -11.64 16.41 11.59
N VAL A 235 -12.52 16.48 10.58
CA VAL A 235 -13.65 17.42 10.57
C VAL A 235 -14.65 17.12 11.68
N ARG A 236 -14.97 15.85 11.92
CA ARG A 236 -15.88 15.41 12.99
C ARG A 236 -15.31 15.67 14.37
N LEU A 237 -14.00 15.47 14.53
CA LEU A 237 -13.26 15.74 15.76
C LEU A 237 -12.89 17.22 15.96
N ARG A 238 -13.21 18.09 14.98
CA ARG A 238 -12.80 19.50 14.97
C ARG A 238 -11.28 19.68 15.14
N ASN A 239 -10.51 18.76 14.56
CA ASN A 239 -9.05 18.73 14.64
C ASN A 239 -8.42 19.35 13.37
N GLN A 240 -7.92 20.57 13.50
CA GLN A 240 -7.26 21.29 12.39
C GLN A 240 -5.81 20.82 12.13
N ASP A 241 -5.20 20.07 13.04
CA ASP A 241 -3.77 19.72 12.97
C ASP A 241 -3.47 18.76 11.81
N LEU A 242 -4.42 17.88 11.48
CA LEU A 242 -4.31 17.04 10.28
C LEU A 242 -4.08 17.89 9.03
N PHE A 243 -4.89 18.94 8.82
CA PHE A 243 -4.80 19.80 7.64
C PHE A 243 -3.52 20.64 7.61
N ARG A 244 -2.92 20.91 8.77
CA ARG A 244 -1.64 21.63 8.89
C ARG A 244 -0.42 20.71 8.77
N SER A 245 -0.61 19.40 8.92
CA SER A 245 0.48 18.44 8.83
C SER A 245 1.19 18.53 7.47
N PRO A 246 2.53 18.37 7.42
CA PRO A 246 3.27 18.42 6.16
C PRO A 246 2.75 17.45 5.10
N GLY A 247 2.35 16.24 5.49
CA GLY A 247 1.82 15.23 4.57
C GLY A 247 0.48 15.65 3.95
N SER A 248 -0.45 16.18 4.74
CA SER A 248 -1.74 16.64 4.22
C SER A 248 -1.60 17.84 3.28
N ARG A 249 -0.70 18.78 3.62
CA ARG A 249 -0.39 19.92 2.74
C ARG A 249 0.27 19.48 1.44
N ALA A 250 1.26 18.59 1.51
CA ALA A 250 1.92 18.06 0.33
C ALA A 250 0.95 17.29 -0.58
N PHE A 251 -0.01 16.55 0.00
CA PHE A 251 -1.09 15.92 -0.77
C PHE A 251 -1.95 16.96 -1.50
N LEU A 252 -2.46 17.97 -0.77
CA LEU A 252 -3.31 19.02 -1.33
C LEU A 252 -2.61 19.88 -2.38
N GLU A 253 -1.32 20.15 -2.21
CA GLU A 253 -0.49 20.85 -3.21
C GLU A 253 -0.21 19.98 -4.45
N GLY A 254 -0.27 18.65 -4.30
CA GLY A 254 0.00 17.67 -5.35
C GLY A 254 -1.22 17.19 -6.13
N VAL A 255 -2.43 17.65 -5.82
CA VAL A 255 -3.70 17.09 -6.35
C VAL A 255 -3.79 17.12 -7.87
N ASP A 256 -3.19 18.12 -8.51
CA ASP A 256 -3.18 18.25 -9.98
C ASP A 256 -2.46 17.09 -10.69
N ARG A 257 -1.63 16.33 -9.97
CA ARG A 257 -0.89 15.18 -10.50
C ARG A 257 -1.65 13.85 -10.38
N LEU A 258 -2.76 13.84 -9.64
CA LEU A 258 -3.50 12.62 -9.32
C LEU A 258 -4.43 12.17 -10.47
N GLY A 259 -4.60 12.99 -11.51
CA GLY A 259 -5.46 12.66 -12.65
C GLY A 259 -6.95 12.56 -12.29
N LEU A 260 -7.38 13.30 -11.26
CA LEU A 260 -8.77 13.28 -10.76
C LEU A 260 -9.72 14.05 -11.69
N GLU A 261 -11.00 13.73 -11.56
CA GLU A 261 -12.08 14.47 -12.21
C GLU A 261 -12.07 15.96 -11.80
N ALA A 262 -12.48 16.83 -12.73
CA ALA A 262 -12.43 18.28 -12.54
C ALA A 262 -13.18 18.74 -11.28
N SER A 263 -14.32 18.12 -10.97
CA SER A 263 -15.11 18.42 -9.78
C SER A 263 -14.40 18.05 -8.47
N ASP A 264 -13.62 16.96 -8.47
CA ASP A 264 -12.86 16.54 -7.28
C ASP A 264 -11.64 17.45 -7.07
N LEU A 265 -10.96 17.83 -8.16
CA LEU A 265 -9.88 18.82 -8.11
C LEU A 265 -10.37 20.17 -7.58
N GLU A 266 -11.54 20.63 -8.03
CA GLU A 266 -12.14 21.87 -7.53
C GLU A 266 -12.46 21.76 -6.04
N ALA A 267 -13.07 20.66 -5.60
CA ALA A 267 -13.39 20.41 -4.19
C ALA A 267 -12.12 20.36 -3.32
N LEU A 268 -11.05 19.68 -3.75
CA LEU A 268 -9.79 19.59 -3.03
C LEU A 268 -9.07 20.94 -2.95
N ARG A 269 -9.07 21.73 -4.02
CA ARG A 269 -8.52 23.10 -4.01
C ARG A 269 -9.31 24.00 -3.06
N ARG A 270 -10.64 23.83 -3.01
CA ARG A 270 -11.49 24.54 -2.05
C ARG A 270 -11.17 24.14 -0.61
N ILE A 271 -10.99 22.85 -0.32
CA ILE A 271 -10.53 22.37 0.99
C ILE A 271 -9.15 22.98 1.34
N ALA A 272 -8.21 23.00 0.41
CA ALA A 272 -6.90 23.62 0.61
C ALA A 272 -7.02 25.12 0.99
N ALA A 273 -7.90 25.85 0.31
CA ALA A 273 -8.16 27.26 0.62
C ALA A 273 -8.81 27.46 2.00
N LEU A 274 -9.76 26.60 2.40
CA LEU A 274 -10.42 26.68 3.72
C LEU A 274 -9.44 26.37 4.87
N THR A 275 -8.49 25.47 4.62
CA THR A 275 -7.57 24.97 5.65
C THR A 275 -6.29 25.79 5.82
N SER A 276 -6.06 26.81 4.99
CA SER A 276 -4.89 27.69 5.10
C SER A 276 -4.91 28.61 6.32
N GLY A 277 -6.05 28.75 7.00
CA GLY A 277 -6.26 29.65 8.13
C GLY A 277 -6.69 28.97 9.44
N VAL A 278 -7.38 29.73 10.28
CA VAL A 278 -8.11 29.19 11.44
C VAL A 278 -9.47 28.70 10.93
N ILE A 279 -9.78 27.43 11.19
CA ILE A 279 -11.02 26.80 10.70
C ILE A 279 -12.13 27.04 11.74
N GLY A 280 -13.16 27.80 11.35
CA GLY A 280 -14.35 28.02 12.17
C GLY A 280 -15.45 26.99 11.91
N GLU A 281 -16.57 27.13 12.61
CA GLU A 281 -17.72 26.21 12.51
C GLU A 281 -18.40 26.23 11.14
N ALA A 282 -18.36 27.35 10.41
CA ALA A 282 -18.89 27.42 9.06
C ALA A 282 -17.99 26.65 8.08
N GLU A 283 -16.68 26.84 8.20
CA GLU A 283 -15.66 26.18 7.38
C GLU A 283 -15.67 24.67 7.63
N TYR A 284 -15.82 24.20 8.87
CA TYR A 284 -15.93 22.76 9.14
C TYR A 284 -17.17 22.12 8.50
N ARG A 285 -18.31 22.81 8.48
CA ARG A 285 -19.51 22.31 7.77
C ARG A 285 -19.29 22.26 6.27
N GLU A 286 -18.60 23.25 5.71
CA GLU A 286 -18.24 23.26 4.29
C GLU A 286 -17.26 22.14 3.95
N LEU A 287 -16.22 21.94 4.76
CA LEU A 287 -15.27 20.83 4.63
C LEU A 287 -15.98 19.49 4.65
N GLN A 288 -16.92 19.29 5.57
CA GLN A 288 -17.73 18.07 5.65
C GLN A 288 -18.48 17.82 4.35
N ALA A 289 -19.22 18.83 3.85
CA ALA A 289 -20.00 18.70 2.62
C ALA A 289 -19.12 18.40 1.39
N LEU A 290 -17.94 19.04 1.29
CA LEU A 290 -16.98 18.80 0.21
C LEU A 290 -16.43 17.36 0.26
N LEU A 291 -16.05 16.88 1.45
CA LEU A 291 -15.56 15.52 1.64
C LEU A 291 -16.63 14.48 1.32
N GLU A 292 -17.85 14.66 1.84
CA GLU A 292 -18.98 13.78 1.54
C GLU A 292 -19.26 13.69 0.03
N ALA A 293 -19.17 14.82 -0.69
CA ALA A 293 -19.36 14.85 -2.12
C ALA A 293 -18.26 14.10 -2.90
N ILE A 294 -16.98 14.22 -2.49
CA ILE A 294 -15.87 13.46 -3.08
C ILE A 294 -16.06 11.96 -2.82
N ILE A 295 -16.35 11.61 -1.56
CA ILE A 295 -16.60 10.25 -1.07
C ILE A 295 -17.75 9.60 -1.84
N GLN A 296 -18.84 10.31 -2.07
CA GLN A 296 -19.99 9.80 -2.81
C GLN A 296 -19.68 9.52 -4.29
N ARG A 297 -18.85 10.35 -4.94
CA ARG A 297 -18.50 10.19 -6.37
C ARG A 297 -17.48 9.08 -6.63
N ASN A 298 -16.52 8.89 -5.74
CA ASN A 298 -15.40 7.97 -5.95
C ASN A 298 -15.63 6.58 -5.38
N ALA A 299 -16.75 6.37 -4.68
CA ALA A 299 -17.02 5.10 -4.01
C ALA A 299 -18.43 4.58 -4.25
N GLY A 300 -19.20 5.14 -5.18
CA GLY A 300 -20.64 4.90 -5.30
C GLY A 300 -21.06 4.57 -6.71
#